data_AF-A0A7S4KM21-F1
#
_entry.id   AF-A0A7S4KM21-F1
#
_cell.length_a   1.000
_cell.length_b   1.000
_cell.length_c   1.000
_cell.angle_alpha   90.00
_cell.angle_beta   90.00
_cell.angle_gamma   90.00
#
_symmetry.space_group_name_H-M   'P 1'
#
loop_
_entity.id
_entity.type
_entity.pdbx_description
1 polymer ?
#
loop_
_entity_poly.entity_id
_entity_poly.type
_entity_poly.pdbx_seq_one_letter_code
_entity_poly.pdbx_strand_id
1 'polypeptide(L)'
;LVLYGSAALTPEHEVVRFLQSDEFTLPRLIRLLDVPFDTVLEKYPGLCTTFGKPREPRRYPAEVIPGELYLGDWDHAKDETSLDHLNVRSVITIHQRPKDISFGSKRQHLRLQQDDVDTDGILQHIDASNNFIERAISKKHATLVHCGAGISRSASLCVAYLIHRFKWPASRAVAHVVRCRKVARPNEGFMKALHDYQKKLGIADDKTADEGKEKENPVIVDEQKDKNGDQHVVEEAADPVPCFVTVYKDETVVDRVELPGNSKLTLGRSLETDIVMEHPSVSRQHAILQSEGQKVYILDLGSAHGTKVNSRNIEPERKVEVKDGDVLEFGASTRKYVISRGQKESVGMKRSSETQKCPPNKRQKEMVGAYHILIKHKDSRRPSSWRDEEGKVIRSRSRDEARKILSDLLADISSSRNTMQRFKELAYKHSDCSSAKDHGDLGTFARGKMQKPFEEASFSLQVGEVSGIVETDSGCHIILRSE
;
A
#
# COMPACT_ATOMS: atom_id res chain seq x y z
N LEU A 1 36.53 -8.00 13.27
CA LEU A 1 36.65 -8.91 14.44
C LEU A 1 37.64 -10.01 14.08
N VAL A 2 38.65 -10.28 14.91
CA VAL A 2 39.52 -11.46 14.73
C VAL A 2 38.91 -12.60 15.55
N LEU A 3 38.49 -13.69 14.89
CA LEU A 3 37.96 -14.88 15.56
C LEU A 3 39.03 -15.97 15.56
N TYR A 4 39.53 -16.34 16.75
CA TYR A 4 40.38 -17.52 16.95
C TYR A 4 39.51 -18.75 17.26
N GLY A 5 39.74 -19.82 16.50
CA GLY A 5 39.92 -21.17 17.04
C GLY A 5 38.68 -22.06 17.29
N SER A 6 38.60 -23.12 16.47
CA SER A 6 38.35 -24.52 16.86
C SER A 6 36.95 -24.93 17.39
N ALA A 7 36.11 -25.47 16.49
CA ALA A 7 35.69 -26.89 16.48
C ALA A 7 34.45 -27.11 15.59
N ALA A 8 34.50 -28.19 14.81
CA ALA A 8 33.44 -28.92 14.10
C ALA A 8 32.43 -28.14 13.22
N LEU A 9 32.44 -28.49 11.94
CA LEU A 9 31.73 -27.86 10.83
C LEU A 9 30.31 -28.46 10.65
N THR A 10 29.28 -27.63 10.81
CA THR A 10 27.84 -27.90 10.51
C THR A 10 27.26 -26.82 9.57
N PRO A 11 25.98 -26.84 9.10
CA PRO A 11 25.43 -25.99 8.00
C PRO A 11 25.53 -24.46 8.18
N GLU A 12 26.20 -24.00 9.22
CA GLU A 12 26.54 -22.63 9.55
C GLU A 12 27.68 -22.05 8.68
N HIS A 13 28.17 -22.80 7.67
CA HIS A 13 29.26 -22.37 6.80
C HIS A 13 28.99 -21.09 5.99
N GLU A 14 27.75 -20.84 5.57
CA GLU A 14 27.43 -19.59 4.87
C GLU A 14 27.44 -18.41 5.83
N VAL A 15 26.92 -18.59 7.04
CA VAL A 15 26.94 -17.56 8.07
C VAL A 15 28.38 -17.26 8.48
N VAL A 16 29.22 -18.28 8.74
CA VAL A 16 30.62 -18.07 9.12
C VAL A 16 31.45 -17.43 7.99
N ARG A 17 31.26 -17.84 6.72
CA ARG A 17 31.89 -17.15 5.57
C ARG A 17 31.39 -15.72 5.39
N PHE A 18 30.11 -15.47 5.60
CA PHE A 18 29.49 -14.14 5.51
C PHE A 18 29.98 -13.21 6.64
N LEU A 19 30.11 -13.73 7.86
CA LEU A 19 30.66 -13.03 9.03
C LEU A 19 32.16 -12.68 8.87
N GLN A 20 32.90 -13.47 8.09
CA GLN A 20 34.32 -13.26 7.79
C GLN A 20 34.57 -12.39 6.56
N SER A 21 33.53 -11.98 5.84
CA SER A 21 33.64 -11.11 4.67
C SER A 21 33.70 -9.63 5.04
N ASP A 22 34.40 -8.82 4.24
CA ASP A 22 34.43 -7.35 4.38
C ASP A 22 33.05 -6.69 4.15
N GLU A 23 32.02 -7.47 3.80
CA GLU A 23 30.63 -7.03 3.59
C GLU A 23 29.73 -7.16 4.84
N PHE A 24 30.29 -7.57 5.98
CA PHE A 24 29.53 -7.86 7.19
C PHE A 24 28.94 -6.61 7.86
N THR A 25 27.60 -6.57 7.98
CA THR A 25 26.90 -5.65 8.90
C THR A 25 25.77 -6.41 9.64
N LEU A 26 25.61 -6.12 10.94
CA LEU A 26 24.61 -6.76 11.81
C LEU A 26 23.16 -6.66 11.27
N PRO A 27 22.72 -5.54 10.65
CA PRO A 27 21.39 -5.46 10.03
C PRO A 27 21.21 -6.39 8.82
N ARG A 28 22.27 -6.65 8.05
CA ARG A 28 22.20 -7.55 6.89
C ARG A 28 22.09 -9.00 7.35
N LEU A 29 22.77 -9.38 8.43
CA LEU A 29 22.65 -10.72 9.04
C LEU A 29 21.24 -10.97 9.60
N ILE A 30 20.67 -9.99 10.31
CA ILE A 30 19.31 -10.06 10.86
C ILE A 30 18.27 -10.22 9.76
N ARG A 31 18.44 -9.52 8.62
CA ARG A 31 17.58 -9.66 7.45
C ARG A 31 17.78 -10.98 6.70
N LEU A 32 19.02 -11.48 6.61
CA LEU A 32 19.32 -12.74 5.92
C LEU A 32 18.80 -13.95 6.70
N LEU A 33 18.86 -13.87 8.04
CA LEU A 33 18.40 -14.92 8.93
C LEU A 33 16.92 -14.77 9.34
N ASP A 34 16.30 -13.62 9.05
CA ASP A 34 14.89 -13.28 9.34
C ASP A 34 14.49 -13.58 10.80
N VAL A 35 15.42 -13.32 11.73
CA VAL A 35 15.26 -13.54 13.18
C VAL A 35 15.33 -12.21 13.93
N PRO A 36 14.59 -12.04 15.05
CA PRO A 36 14.65 -10.83 15.85
C PRO A 36 16.07 -10.51 16.35
N PHE A 37 16.40 -9.21 16.47
CA PHE A 37 17.70 -8.73 16.96
C PHE A 37 18.09 -9.40 18.29
N ASP A 38 17.13 -9.53 19.20
CA ASP A 38 17.35 -10.12 20.53
C ASP A 38 17.73 -11.60 20.44
N THR A 39 17.16 -12.35 19.50
CA THR A 39 17.48 -13.76 19.25
C THR A 39 18.90 -13.92 18.69
N VAL A 40 19.35 -12.98 17.85
CA VAL A 40 20.74 -12.95 17.36
C VAL A 40 21.70 -12.60 18.50
N LEU A 41 21.29 -11.72 19.41
CA LEU A 41 22.08 -11.30 20.58
C LEU A 41 22.25 -12.44 21.60
N GLU A 42 21.19 -13.20 21.87
CA GLU A 42 21.23 -14.38 22.75
C GLU A 42 22.09 -15.50 22.17
N LYS A 43 21.95 -15.76 20.87
CA LYS A 43 22.64 -16.87 20.21
C LYS A 43 24.11 -16.55 19.90
N TYR A 44 24.44 -15.28 19.68
CA TYR A 44 25.77 -14.82 19.32
C TYR A 44 26.20 -13.54 20.09
N PRO A 45 26.36 -13.62 21.42
CA PRO A 45 26.59 -12.44 22.27
C PRO A 45 27.90 -11.68 21.96
N GLY A 46 28.91 -12.36 21.40
CA GLY A 46 30.18 -11.74 20.98
C GLY A 46 30.11 -10.91 19.69
N LEU A 47 29.02 -10.97 18.93
CA LEU A 47 28.81 -10.20 17.70
C LEU A 47 28.26 -8.79 17.95
N CYS A 48 27.77 -8.52 19.17
CA CYS A 48 27.05 -7.30 19.53
C CYS A 48 27.80 -6.39 20.51
N THR A 49 29.14 -6.48 20.59
CA THR A 49 29.91 -5.54 21.40
C THR A 49 30.31 -4.31 20.58
N THR A 50 29.48 -3.26 20.57
CA THR A 50 30.03 -1.89 20.50
C THR A 50 29.27 -0.97 21.44
N PHE A 51 30.04 -0.38 22.36
CA PHE A 51 29.66 0.68 23.28
C PHE A 51 29.03 1.88 22.54
N GLY A 52 27.86 2.34 22.97
CA GLY A 52 27.29 3.63 22.56
C GLY A 52 25.78 3.72 22.72
N LYS A 53 25.27 4.93 22.99
CA LYS A 53 23.82 5.22 23.10
C LYS A 53 23.04 4.66 21.90
N PRO A 54 21.78 4.19 22.08
CA PRO A 54 20.97 3.67 20.98
C PRO A 54 20.82 4.74 19.90
N ARG A 55 21.28 4.43 18.68
CA ARG A 55 21.09 5.28 17.51
C ARG A 55 19.66 5.09 16.99
N GLU A 56 18.99 6.17 16.62
CA GLU A 56 17.68 6.09 15.98
C GLU A 56 17.71 5.16 14.75
N PRO A 57 16.63 4.40 14.47
CA PRO A 57 16.59 3.49 13.34
C PRO A 57 16.72 4.27 12.03
N ARG A 58 17.77 3.96 11.25
CA ARG A 58 17.99 4.57 9.92
C ARG A 58 16.82 4.26 9.00
N ARG A 59 16.31 5.29 8.31
CA ARG A 59 15.30 5.12 7.24
C ARG A 59 16.01 4.80 5.92
N TYR A 60 15.75 3.60 5.41
CA TYR A 60 16.21 3.18 4.09
C TYR A 60 15.18 3.55 3.00
N PRO A 61 15.63 3.81 1.76
CA PRO A 61 14.71 4.00 0.64
C PRO A 61 13.88 2.73 0.39
N ALA A 62 12.71 2.91 -0.21
CA ALA A 62 11.80 1.80 -0.51
C ALA A 62 12.38 0.94 -1.62
N GLU A 63 12.38 -0.37 -1.43
CA GLU A 63 12.82 -1.33 -2.43
C GLU A 63 11.69 -1.60 -3.42
N VAL A 64 11.87 -1.20 -4.67
CA VAL A 64 10.89 -1.42 -5.76
C VAL A 64 11.21 -2.73 -6.46
N ILE A 65 12.47 -2.98 -6.78
CA ILE A 65 12.93 -4.27 -7.29
C ILE A 65 14.03 -4.76 -6.35
N PRO A 66 13.90 -5.97 -5.78
CA PRO A 66 14.84 -6.49 -4.79
C PRO A 66 16.30 -6.38 -5.22
N GLY A 67 17.11 -5.66 -4.45
CA GLY A 67 18.55 -5.47 -4.70
C GLY A 67 18.92 -4.66 -5.95
N GLU A 68 17.95 -4.22 -6.76
CA GLU A 68 18.18 -3.63 -8.08
C GLU A 68 17.71 -2.17 -8.16
N LEU A 69 16.51 -1.87 -7.66
CA LEU A 69 15.87 -0.56 -7.82
C LEU A 69 15.23 -0.09 -6.53
N TYR A 70 15.61 1.11 -6.11
CA TYR A 70 15.09 1.77 -4.92
C TYR A 70 14.42 3.11 -5.25
N LEU A 71 13.36 3.43 -4.51
CA LEU A 71 12.62 4.69 -4.57
C LEU A 71 12.78 5.46 -3.26
N GLY A 72 13.26 6.69 -3.34
CA GLY A 72 13.52 7.52 -2.18
C GLY A 72 13.18 9.00 -2.36
N ASP A 73 13.47 9.74 -1.31
CA ASP A 73 13.41 11.20 -1.23
C ASP A 73 14.83 11.77 -1.07
N TRP A 74 14.90 13.08 -0.81
CA TRP A 74 16.14 13.80 -0.66
C TRP A 74 17.05 13.28 0.46
N ASP A 75 16.48 12.86 1.58
CA ASP A 75 17.26 12.41 2.75
C ASP A 75 17.91 11.06 2.47
N HIS A 76 17.19 10.17 1.76
CA HIS A 76 17.75 8.89 1.31
C HIS A 76 18.91 9.08 0.34
N ALA A 77 18.86 10.09 -0.54
CA ALA A 77 19.93 10.37 -1.49
C ALA A 77 21.20 10.93 -0.82
N LYS A 78 21.06 11.56 0.36
CA LYS A 78 22.18 12.10 1.15
C LYS A 78 22.84 11.07 2.07
N ASP A 79 22.14 9.98 2.43
CA ASP A 79 22.68 8.98 3.35
C ASP A 79 23.63 7.99 2.65
N GLU A 80 24.86 8.44 2.44
CA GLU A 80 25.97 7.64 1.86
C GLU A 80 26.12 6.25 2.51
N THR A 81 25.89 6.15 3.82
CA THR A 81 26.02 4.89 4.56
C THR A 81 24.92 3.91 4.17
N SER A 82 23.66 4.38 4.14
CA SER A 82 22.53 3.56 3.71
C SER A 82 22.65 3.15 2.24
N LEU A 83 23.15 4.04 1.38
CA LEU A 83 23.40 3.71 -0.03
C LEU A 83 24.52 2.68 -0.21
N ASP A 84 25.58 2.72 0.59
CA ASP A 84 26.63 1.69 0.59
C ASP A 84 26.10 0.34 1.07
N HIS A 85 25.29 0.33 2.14
CA HIS A 85 24.65 -0.90 2.65
C HIS A 85 23.75 -1.59 1.61
N LEU A 86 23.09 -0.81 0.75
CA LEU A 86 22.18 -1.30 -0.29
C LEU A 86 22.87 -1.55 -1.63
N ASN A 87 24.21 -1.44 -1.70
CA ASN A 87 25.00 -1.54 -2.93
C ASN A 87 24.50 -0.59 -4.05
N VAL A 88 24.02 0.60 -3.67
CA VAL A 88 23.61 1.62 -4.62
C VAL A 88 24.86 2.30 -5.17
N ARG A 89 25.12 2.10 -6.47
CA ARG A 89 26.24 2.74 -7.18
C ARG A 89 25.78 3.75 -8.24
N SER A 90 24.48 3.80 -8.46
CA SER A 90 23.83 4.65 -9.46
C SER A 90 22.69 5.43 -8.82
N VAL A 91 22.60 6.73 -9.08
CA VAL A 91 21.55 7.61 -8.56
C VAL A 91 20.90 8.38 -9.70
N ILE A 92 19.57 8.31 -9.79
CA ILE A 92 18.75 9.14 -10.66
C ILE A 92 18.09 10.23 -9.81
N THR A 93 18.44 11.48 -10.09
CA THR A 93 17.83 12.66 -9.49
C THR A 93 16.90 13.30 -10.49
N ILE A 94 15.59 13.31 -10.20
CA ILE A 94 14.59 14.04 -10.99
C ILE A 94 14.05 15.24 -10.20
N HIS A 95 14.38 16.45 -10.66
CA HIS A 95 14.09 17.70 -9.92
C HIS A 95 13.94 18.91 -10.85
N GLN A 96 13.39 20.03 -10.36
CA GLN A 96 13.23 21.28 -11.13
C GLN A 96 14.58 21.90 -11.51
N ARG A 97 15.58 21.74 -10.62
CA ARG A 97 16.96 22.24 -10.77
C ARG A 97 17.96 21.17 -10.34
N PRO A 98 18.21 20.15 -11.18
CA PRO A 98 19.00 19.00 -10.77
C PRO A 98 20.51 19.27 -10.78
N LYS A 99 20.96 20.34 -11.46
CA LYS A 99 22.37 20.75 -11.52
C LYS A 99 22.91 21.19 -10.15
N ASP A 100 22.05 21.72 -9.29
CA ASP A 100 22.41 22.19 -7.95
C ASP A 100 22.58 21.03 -6.94
N ILE A 101 22.28 19.80 -7.37
CA ILE A 101 22.17 18.62 -6.50
C ILE A 101 23.35 17.68 -6.70
N SER A 102 24.44 17.87 -5.97
CA SER A 102 25.52 16.87 -5.90
C SER A 102 25.40 15.99 -4.66
N PHE A 103 25.58 14.69 -4.86
CA PHE A 103 25.95 13.74 -3.81
C PHE A 103 27.38 13.28 -4.10
N GLY A 104 28.01 12.56 -3.16
CA GLY A 104 29.45 12.28 -3.20
C GLY A 104 29.98 11.72 -4.53
N SER A 105 31.29 11.78 -4.75
CA SER A 105 31.93 11.36 -6.01
C SER A 105 31.95 9.85 -6.27
N LYS A 106 31.42 9.03 -5.33
CA LYS A 106 31.49 7.56 -5.40
C LYS A 106 30.45 6.92 -6.32
N ARG A 107 29.41 7.64 -6.73
CA ARG A 107 28.27 7.10 -7.48
C ARG A 107 28.15 7.74 -8.84
N GLN A 108 27.59 7.00 -9.79
CA GLN A 108 27.17 7.55 -11.08
C GLN A 108 25.85 8.30 -10.89
N HIS A 109 25.73 9.46 -11.53
CA HIS A 109 24.55 10.32 -11.38
C HIS A 109 23.91 10.62 -12.73
N LEU A 110 22.62 10.31 -12.84
CA LEU A 110 21.76 10.81 -13.91
C LEU A 110 20.87 11.91 -13.34
N ARG A 111 20.94 13.10 -13.94
CA ARG A 111 20.22 14.29 -13.50
C ARG A 111 19.20 14.68 -14.55
N LEU A 112 17.93 14.58 -14.17
CA LEU A 112 16.78 14.81 -15.05
C LEU A 112 16.03 16.04 -14.55
N GLN A 113 15.80 17.00 -15.45
CA GLN A 113 15.12 18.24 -15.10
C GLN A 113 13.63 18.10 -15.38
N GLN A 114 12.82 18.02 -14.33
CA GLN A 114 11.36 17.89 -14.44
C GLN A 114 10.65 18.61 -13.29
N ASP A 115 9.67 19.43 -13.66
CA ASP A 115 8.71 20.02 -12.74
C ASP A 115 7.60 19.03 -12.40
N ASP A 116 7.14 19.06 -11.14
CA ASP A 116 6.09 18.14 -10.68
C ASP A 116 4.69 18.52 -11.17
N VAL A 117 4.60 19.58 -11.97
CA VAL A 117 3.36 20.11 -12.56
C VAL A 117 3.33 19.90 -14.08
N ASP A 118 4.50 19.73 -14.69
CA ASP A 118 4.62 19.49 -16.12
C ASP A 118 4.34 18.01 -16.41
N THR A 119 3.24 17.76 -17.08
CA THR A 119 2.60 16.44 -17.21
C THR A 119 3.22 15.59 -18.30
N ASP A 120 3.66 16.21 -19.39
CA ASP A 120 4.07 15.53 -20.61
C ASP A 120 5.59 15.33 -20.68
N GLY A 121 6.36 16.10 -19.89
CA GLY A 121 7.81 16.06 -19.86
C GLY A 121 8.40 14.75 -19.31
N ILE A 122 7.65 13.93 -18.56
CA ILE A 122 8.21 12.70 -17.99
C ILE A 122 8.60 11.66 -19.07
N LEU A 123 7.87 11.63 -20.19
CA LEU A 123 8.09 10.67 -21.27
C LEU A 123 9.48 10.80 -21.89
N GLN A 124 9.97 12.03 -22.02
CA GLN A 124 11.28 12.32 -22.63
C GLN A 124 12.45 11.74 -21.82
N HIS A 125 12.20 11.43 -20.54
CA HIS A 125 13.22 10.95 -19.61
C HIS A 125 13.24 9.43 -19.47
N ILE A 126 12.21 8.73 -19.95
CA ILE A 126 12.04 7.29 -19.72
C ILE A 126 13.23 6.51 -20.30
N ASP A 127 13.57 6.71 -21.57
CA ASP A 127 14.63 5.94 -22.23
C ASP A 127 15.99 6.16 -21.55
N ALA A 128 16.32 7.40 -21.19
CA ALA A 128 17.55 7.71 -20.47
C ALA A 128 17.59 7.06 -19.08
N SER A 129 16.46 7.09 -18.35
CA SER A 129 16.35 6.50 -17.03
C SER A 129 16.43 4.97 -17.06
N ASN A 130 15.71 4.32 -17.98
CA ASN A 130 15.68 2.87 -18.13
C ASN A 130 17.08 2.34 -18.50
N ASN A 131 17.74 2.95 -19.49
CA ASN A 131 19.09 2.59 -19.88
C ASN A 131 20.11 2.77 -18.73
N PHE A 132 19.89 3.75 -17.85
CA PHE A 132 20.74 3.95 -16.69
C PHE A 132 20.54 2.86 -15.63
N ILE A 133 19.28 2.46 -15.37
CA ILE A 133 18.95 1.37 -14.45
C ILE A 133 19.50 0.04 -15.00
N GLU A 134 19.27 -0.29 -16.28
CA GLU A 134 19.75 -1.53 -16.89
C GLU A 134 21.29 -1.67 -16.86
N ARG A 135 22.02 -0.56 -17.05
CA ARG A 135 23.49 -0.54 -16.92
C ARG A 135 23.97 -0.77 -15.50
N ALA A 136 23.20 -0.38 -14.49
CA ALA A 136 23.53 -0.67 -13.10
C ALA A 136 23.29 -2.16 -12.80
N ILE A 137 22.14 -2.68 -13.22
CA ILE A 137 21.75 -4.09 -13.04
C ILE A 137 22.76 -5.03 -13.71
N SER A 138 23.20 -4.73 -14.94
CA SER A 138 24.20 -5.55 -15.64
C SER A 138 25.56 -5.61 -14.94
N LYS A 139 25.86 -4.63 -14.07
CA LYS A 139 27.04 -4.58 -13.22
C LYS A 139 26.80 -5.11 -11.81
N LYS A 140 25.62 -5.69 -11.54
CA LYS A 140 25.17 -6.13 -10.20
C LYS A 140 25.20 -4.99 -9.18
N HIS A 141 24.85 -3.78 -9.61
CA HIS A 141 24.71 -2.61 -8.76
C HIS A 141 23.25 -2.18 -8.68
N ALA A 142 22.87 -1.61 -7.54
CA ALA A 142 21.54 -1.02 -7.38
C ALA A 142 21.49 0.43 -7.86
N THR A 143 20.29 0.86 -8.26
CA THR A 143 19.97 2.25 -8.58
C THR A 143 18.97 2.82 -7.59
N LEU A 144 19.25 4.02 -7.06
CA LEU A 144 18.26 4.84 -6.35
C LEU A 144 17.64 5.84 -7.32
N VAL A 145 16.32 5.88 -7.40
CA VAL A 145 15.56 6.94 -8.06
C VAL A 145 14.92 7.82 -6.99
N HIS A 146 15.24 9.11 -7.00
CA HIS A 146 14.70 10.04 -6.01
C HIS A 146 14.32 11.39 -6.62
N CYS A 147 13.43 12.08 -5.92
CA CYS A 147 13.12 13.49 -6.17
C CYS A 147 13.24 14.27 -4.84
N GLY A 148 12.47 15.34 -4.67
CA GLY A 148 12.37 16.05 -3.39
C GLY A 148 11.74 15.18 -2.29
N ALA A 149 10.48 14.78 -2.48
CA ALA A 149 9.69 14.05 -1.47
C ALA A 149 9.55 12.54 -1.72
N GLY A 150 9.99 12.05 -2.88
CA GLY A 150 9.81 10.65 -3.27
C GLY A 150 8.35 10.25 -3.50
N ILE A 151 7.51 11.18 -3.96
CA ILE A 151 6.04 10.99 -4.10
C ILE A 151 5.65 10.80 -5.57
N SER A 152 5.92 11.80 -6.41
CA SER A 152 5.37 11.88 -7.78
C SER A 152 6.46 11.60 -8.83
N ARG A 153 7.27 12.59 -9.24
CA ARG A 153 8.33 12.43 -10.27
C ARG A 153 9.15 11.14 -10.23
N SER A 154 9.77 10.82 -9.09
CA SER A 154 10.62 9.63 -8.96
C SER A 154 9.83 8.33 -8.94
N ALA A 155 8.60 8.36 -8.41
CA ALA A 155 7.69 7.23 -8.48
C ALA A 155 7.26 6.98 -9.93
N SER A 156 6.95 8.02 -10.69
CA SER A 156 6.60 7.91 -12.11
C SER A 156 7.69 7.26 -12.95
N LEU A 157 8.97 7.59 -12.73
CA LEU A 157 10.08 6.90 -13.41
C LEU A 157 10.19 5.42 -13.01
N CYS A 158 9.97 5.09 -11.73
CA CYS A 158 9.94 3.69 -11.29
C CYS A 158 8.81 2.93 -11.97
N VAL A 159 7.61 3.52 -12.05
CA VAL A 159 6.45 2.94 -12.76
C VAL A 159 6.77 2.73 -14.24
N ALA A 160 7.30 3.76 -14.92
CA ALA A 160 7.69 3.66 -16.33
C ALA A 160 8.68 2.52 -16.58
N TYR A 161 9.63 2.33 -15.68
CA TYR A 161 10.60 1.24 -15.77
C TYR A 161 9.94 -0.14 -15.61
N LEU A 162 9.00 -0.29 -14.67
CA LEU A 162 8.24 -1.55 -14.50
C LEU A 162 7.38 -1.88 -15.73
N ILE A 163 6.70 -0.88 -16.31
CA ILE A 163 5.96 -1.03 -17.58
C ILE A 163 6.92 -1.49 -18.69
N HIS A 164 8.10 -0.87 -18.79
CA HIS A 164 9.08 -1.19 -19.83
C HIS A 164 9.64 -2.61 -19.70
N ARG A 165 10.12 -2.98 -18.50
CA ARG A 165 10.85 -4.23 -18.23
C ARG A 165 9.93 -5.43 -18.13
N PHE A 166 8.85 -5.30 -17.36
CA PHE A 166 7.95 -6.43 -17.07
C PHE A 166 6.70 -6.45 -17.94
N LYS A 167 6.54 -5.46 -18.83
CA LYS A 167 5.35 -5.31 -19.69
C LYS A 167 4.05 -5.23 -18.88
N TRP A 168 4.14 -4.68 -17.66
CA TRP A 168 2.97 -4.52 -16.80
C TRP A 168 2.07 -3.39 -17.30
N PRO A 169 0.74 -3.52 -17.17
CA PRO A 169 -0.17 -2.39 -17.27
C PRO A 169 0.22 -1.31 -16.25
N ALA A 170 -0.01 -0.05 -16.60
CA ALA A 170 0.32 1.10 -15.77
C ALA A 170 -0.37 1.02 -14.40
N SER A 171 -1.63 0.57 -14.36
CA SER A 171 -2.39 0.34 -13.12
C SER A 171 -1.65 -0.60 -12.15
N ARG A 172 -1.20 -1.76 -12.66
CA ARG A 172 -0.43 -2.74 -11.89
C ARG A 172 0.91 -2.18 -11.42
N ALA A 173 1.63 -1.50 -12.30
CA ALA A 173 2.93 -0.92 -11.98
C ALA A 173 2.82 0.17 -10.89
N VAL A 174 1.77 1.01 -10.94
CA VAL A 174 1.48 2.00 -9.90
C VAL A 174 1.14 1.32 -8.58
N ALA A 175 0.22 0.35 -8.59
CA ALA A 175 -0.17 -0.39 -7.38
C ALA A 175 1.05 -1.02 -6.68
N HIS A 176 1.98 -1.58 -7.46
CA HIS A 176 3.22 -2.12 -6.95
C HIS A 176 4.11 -1.04 -6.28
N VAL A 177 4.34 0.08 -6.95
CA VAL A 177 5.17 1.18 -6.41
C VAL A 177 4.55 1.79 -5.14
N VAL A 178 3.22 1.95 -5.10
CA VAL A 178 2.48 2.41 -3.91
C VAL A 178 2.61 1.41 -2.76
N ARG A 179 2.62 0.10 -3.04
CA ARG A 179 2.84 -0.93 -2.02
C ARG A 179 4.24 -0.84 -1.41
N CYS A 180 5.26 -0.61 -2.24
CA CYS A 180 6.65 -0.44 -1.79
C CYS A 180 6.87 0.87 -1.03
N ARG A 181 6.22 1.96 -1.46
CA ARG A 181 6.26 3.27 -0.80
C ARG A 181 4.86 3.87 -0.72
N LYS A 182 4.22 3.76 0.44
CA LYS A 182 2.82 4.17 0.65
C LYS A 182 2.50 5.63 0.31
N VAL A 183 3.49 6.51 0.41
CA VAL A 183 3.34 7.92 0.04
C VAL A 183 3.51 8.19 -1.46
N ALA A 184 3.94 7.20 -2.24
CA ALA A 184 4.09 7.35 -3.68
C ALA A 184 2.72 7.59 -4.31
N ARG A 185 2.64 8.64 -5.13
CA ARG A 185 1.43 9.04 -5.84
C ARG A 185 1.82 9.92 -7.02
N PRO A 186 2.08 9.33 -8.21
CA PRO A 186 2.21 10.10 -9.43
C PRO A 186 1.04 11.07 -9.61
N ASN A 187 1.31 12.30 -10.07
CA ASN A 187 0.23 13.23 -10.41
C ASN A 187 -0.59 12.74 -11.61
N GLU A 188 -1.79 13.29 -11.82
CA GLU A 188 -2.70 12.91 -12.92
C GLU A 188 -2.05 13.04 -14.31
N GLY A 189 -1.21 14.06 -14.48
CA GLY A 189 -0.46 14.27 -15.71
C GLY A 189 0.51 13.16 -16.05
N PHE A 190 1.33 12.77 -15.07
CA PHE A 190 2.24 11.64 -15.19
C PHE A 190 1.48 10.34 -15.34
N MET A 191 0.33 10.18 -14.69
CA MET A 191 -0.53 9.01 -14.91
C MET A 191 -0.97 8.92 -16.37
N LYS A 192 -1.46 10.02 -16.96
CA LYS A 192 -1.80 10.08 -18.38
C LYS A 192 -0.59 9.73 -19.27
N ALA A 193 0.56 10.34 -19.01
CA ALA A 193 1.79 10.05 -19.72
C ALA A 193 2.19 8.57 -19.62
N LEU A 194 2.06 7.94 -18.46
CA LEU A 194 2.36 6.52 -18.26
C LEU A 194 1.40 5.60 -19.02
N HIS A 195 0.12 5.94 -19.12
CA HIS A 195 -0.84 5.23 -19.98
C HIS A 195 -0.49 5.39 -21.46
N ASP A 196 -0.08 6.59 -21.89
CA ASP A 196 0.36 6.81 -23.27
C ASP A 196 1.65 6.02 -23.58
N TYR A 197 2.56 5.91 -22.61
CA TYR A 197 3.75 5.07 -22.71
C TYR A 197 3.41 3.57 -22.82
N GLN A 198 2.46 3.09 -22.01
CA GLN A 198 1.94 1.74 -22.09
C GLN A 198 1.36 1.44 -23.49
N LYS A 199 0.52 2.35 -24.01
CA LYS A 199 -0.05 2.25 -25.37
C LYS A 199 1.04 2.22 -26.45
N LYS A 200 2.05 3.09 -26.33
CA LYS A 200 3.23 3.09 -27.22
C LYS A 200 3.95 1.75 -27.26
N LEU A 201 3.96 1.01 -26.14
CA LEU A 201 4.55 -0.32 -26.04
C LEU A 201 3.60 -1.47 -26.43
N GLY A 202 2.36 -1.18 -26.82
CA GLY A 202 1.37 -2.19 -27.20
C GLY A 202 0.89 -3.06 -26.03
N ILE A 203 0.98 -2.58 -24.79
CA ILE A 203 0.56 -3.30 -23.60
C ILE A 203 -0.93 -3.03 -23.37
N ALA A 204 -1.75 -4.09 -23.34
CA ALA A 204 -3.18 -3.97 -23.07
C ALA A 204 -3.44 -3.56 -21.61
N ASP A 205 -4.51 -2.81 -21.40
CA ASP A 205 -5.03 -2.61 -20.04
C ASP A 205 -5.49 -3.96 -19.47
N ASP A 206 -5.32 -4.13 -18.17
CA ASP A 206 -5.84 -5.29 -17.47
C ASP A 206 -7.37 -5.27 -17.63
N LYS A 207 -7.94 -6.24 -18.34
CA LYS A 207 -9.40 -6.38 -18.45
C LYS A 207 -9.96 -6.98 -17.17
N THR A 208 -9.73 -6.33 -16.04
CA THR A 208 -10.42 -6.53 -14.76
C THR A 208 -10.16 -5.30 -13.89
N ALA A 209 -11.25 -4.67 -13.42
CA ALA A 209 -11.35 -3.37 -12.73
C ALA A 209 -11.15 -2.17 -13.68
N ASP A 210 -12.20 -1.44 -14.10
CA ASP A 210 -13.16 -0.72 -13.25
C ASP A 210 -14.38 -0.17 -14.06
N GLU A 211 -15.40 0.28 -13.33
CA GLU A 211 -16.57 1.10 -13.71
C GLU A 211 -17.83 0.40 -14.24
N GLY A 212 -18.71 0.07 -13.29
CA GLY A 212 -20.15 0.11 -13.51
C GLY A 212 -20.60 1.54 -13.82
N LYS A 213 -20.87 1.81 -15.10
CA LYS A 213 -21.88 2.78 -15.54
C LYS A 213 -22.63 2.21 -16.73
N GLU A 214 -23.94 2.16 -16.53
CA GLU A 214 -24.98 1.81 -17.50
C GLU A 214 -24.72 2.47 -18.86
N LYS A 215 -24.72 1.67 -19.92
CA LYS A 215 -25.08 2.15 -21.24
C LYS A 215 -26.27 1.35 -21.73
N GLU A 216 -27.37 2.06 -21.85
CA GLU A 216 -28.59 1.69 -22.53
C GLU A 216 -28.27 1.10 -23.92
N ASN A 217 -28.95 -0.01 -24.23
CA ASN A 217 -28.95 -0.62 -25.55
C ASN A 217 -29.56 0.34 -26.59
N PRO A 218 -28.93 0.54 -27.76
CA PRO A 218 -29.66 0.70 -28.99
C PRO A 218 -29.80 -0.68 -29.66
N VAL A 219 -31.05 -1.12 -29.72
CA VAL A 219 -31.54 -2.17 -30.61
C VAL A 219 -31.14 -1.85 -32.05
N ILE A 220 -30.36 -2.72 -32.70
CA ILE A 220 -30.39 -2.86 -34.16
C ILE A 220 -30.53 -4.35 -34.50
N VAL A 221 -31.41 -4.56 -35.45
CA VAL A 221 -32.13 -5.76 -35.86
C VAL A 221 -31.23 -6.76 -36.56
N ASP A 222 -31.64 -8.01 -36.37
CA ASP A 222 -31.24 -9.28 -36.98
C ASP A 222 -30.96 -9.23 -38.50
N GLU A 223 -30.03 -10.06 -38.96
CA GLU A 223 -30.26 -11.06 -40.00
C GLU A 223 -28.92 -11.72 -40.39
N GLN A 224 -28.74 -13.00 -40.04
CA GLN A 224 -28.40 -14.02 -41.04
C GLN A 224 -28.54 -15.45 -40.47
N LYS A 225 -29.40 -16.23 -41.15
CA LYS A 225 -29.59 -17.68 -41.02
C LYS A 225 -28.31 -18.43 -41.42
N ASP A 226 -28.06 -19.54 -40.74
CA ASP A 226 -27.74 -20.87 -41.30
C ASP A 226 -27.84 -21.89 -40.15
N LYS A 227 -28.82 -22.80 -40.09
CA LYS A 227 -28.90 -24.13 -40.75
C LYS A 227 -27.65 -25.00 -40.56
N ASN A 228 -27.59 -25.72 -39.44
CA ASN A 228 -27.61 -27.18 -39.45
C ASN A 228 -27.70 -27.71 -38.02
N GLY A 229 -28.65 -28.61 -37.80
CA GLY A 229 -28.83 -29.30 -36.54
C GLY A 229 -27.76 -30.36 -36.36
N ASP A 230 -27.13 -30.32 -35.19
CA ASP A 230 -26.73 -31.53 -34.47
C ASP A 230 -27.00 -31.28 -32.99
N GLN A 231 -27.81 -32.16 -32.41
CA GLN A 231 -28.18 -32.13 -31.00
C GLN A 231 -27.00 -32.67 -30.17
N HIS A 232 -26.13 -31.78 -29.72
CA HIS A 232 -25.37 -32.02 -28.50
C HIS A 232 -26.18 -31.47 -27.33
N VAL A 233 -26.63 -32.36 -26.45
CA VAL A 233 -27.11 -32.00 -25.12
C VAL A 233 -25.90 -31.42 -24.37
N VAL A 234 -25.76 -30.10 -24.42
CA VAL A 234 -24.89 -29.37 -23.51
C VAL A 234 -25.73 -29.19 -22.25
N GLU A 235 -25.38 -29.87 -21.17
CA GLU A 235 -25.85 -29.47 -19.84
C GLU A 235 -25.56 -27.97 -19.71
N GLU A 236 -26.60 -27.15 -19.65
CA GLU A 236 -26.49 -25.72 -19.36
C GLU A 236 -25.76 -25.59 -18.03
N ALA A 237 -24.47 -25.27 -18.10
CA ALA A 237 -23.66 -24.93 -16.95
C ALA A 237 -24.27 -23.67 -16.34
N ALA A 238 -25.05 -23.86 -15.28
CA ALA A 238 -25.61 -22.80 -14.48
C ALA A 238 -24.55 -21.73 -14.19
N ASP A 239 -24.91 -20.46 -14.41
CA ASP A 239 -24.05 -19.30 -14.16
C ASP A 239 -23.21 -19.52 -12.89
N PRO A 240 -21.86 -19.45 -12.96
CA PRO A 240 -21.03 -19.77 -11.82
C PRO A 240 -21.30 -18.75 -10.72
N VAL A 241 -21.89 -19.23 -9.64
CA VAL A 241 -22.09 -18.45 -8.42
C VAL A 241 -20.74 -17.92 -7.96
N PRO A 242 -20.58 -16.59 -7.76
CA PRO A 242 -19.30 -16.02 -7.40
C PRO A 242 -18.83 -16.59 -6.06
N CYS A 243 -17.61 -17.12 -6.04
CA CYS A 243 -16.95 -17.68 -4.87
C CYS A 243 -15.99 -16.63 -4.29
N PHE A 244 -15.99 -16.48 -2.97
CA PHE A 244 -15.14 -15.54 -2.26
C PHE A 244 -14.35 -16.26 -1.17
N VAL A 245 -13.08 -15.86 -1.02
CA VAL A 245 -12.23 -16.21 0.11
C VAL A 245 -12.25 -15.03 1.08
N THR A 246 -12.91 -15.20 2.23
CA THR A 246 -12.97 -14.16 3.26
C THR A 246 -11.91 -14.44 4.32
N VAL A 247 -11.04 -13.47 4.59
CA VAL A 247 -9.94 -13.59 5.54
C VAL A 247 -10.36 -12.98 6.87
N TYR A 248 -10.34 -13.79 7.93
CA TYR A 248 -10.66 -13.38 9.28
C TYR A 248 -9.41 -13.30 10.15
N LYS A 249 -9.37 -12.30 11.04
CA LYS A 249 -8.45 -12.22 12.18
C LYS A 249 -9.27 -11.82 13.40
N ASP A 250 -9.24 -12.64 14.45
CA ASP A 250 -9.96 -12.37 15.71
C ASP A 250 -11.45 -12.01 15.49
N GLU A 251 -12.15 -12.78 14.65
CA GLU A 251 -13.56 -12.60 14.25
C GLU A 251 -13.86 -11.32 13.42
N THR A 252 -12.83 -10.58 12.99
CA THR A 252 -12.96 -9.44 12.06
C THR A 252 -12.55 -9.84 10.65
N VAL A 253 -13.34 -9.43 9.65
CA VAL A 253 -12.96 -9.57 8.24
C VAL A 253 -11.85 -8.57 7.94
N VAL A 254 -10.68 -9.09 7.56
CA VAL A 254 -9.49 -8.31 7.22
C VAL A 254 -9.40 -8.09 5.72
N ASP A 255 -9.86 -9.05 4.94
CA ASP A 255 -9.77 -9.02 3.48
C ASP A 255 -10.83 -9.94 2.86
N ARG A 256 -11.21 -9.68 1.61
CA ARG A 256 -12.14 -10.52 0.84
C ARG A 256 -11.68 -10.56 -0.61
N VAL A 257 -11.27 -11.75 -1.04
CA VAL A 257 -10.72 -12.00 -2.37
C VAL A 257 -11.72 -12.80 -3.18
N GLU A 258 -12.01 -12.36 -4.40
CA GLU A 258 -12.84 -13.12 -5.32
C GLU A 258 -12.04 -14.28 -5.93
N LEU A 259 -12.66 -15.45 -6.03
CA LEU A 259 -12.14 -16.62 -6.71
C LEU A 259 -13.00 -16.88 -7.95
N PRO A 260 -12.60 -16.38 -9.14
CA PRO A 260 -13.33 -16.61 -10.37
C PRO A 260 -13.42 -18.10 -10.72
N GLY A 261 -14.48 -18.50 -11.41
CA GLY A 261 -14.59 -19.87 -11.94
C GLY A 261 -13.41 -20.20 -12.86
N ASN A 262 -12.89 -21.43 -12.78
CA ASN A 262 -11.73 -21.89 -13.55
C ASN A 262 -10.42 -21.11 -13.32
N SER A 263 -10.24 -20.53 -12.13
CA SER A 263 -9.02 -19.80 -11.75
C SER A 263 -8.13 -20.55 -10.76
N LYS A 264 -6.91 -20.04 -10.57
CA LYS A 264 -5.96 -20.49 -9.54
C LYS A 264 -5.47 -19.26 -8.77
N LEU A 265 -5.51 -19.33 -7.45
CA LEU A 265 -4.90 -18.36 -6.55
C LEU A 265 -3.79 -19.04 -5.75
N THR A 266 -2.61 -18.44 -5.77
CA THR A 266 -1.45 -18.88 -5.00
C THR A 266 -1.49 -18.22 -3.62
N LEU A 267 -1.27 -19.00 -2.57
CA LEU A 267 -1.24 -18.54 -1.18
C LEU A 267 0.15 -18.78 -0.59
N GLY A 268 0.69 -17.80 0.12
CA GLY A 268 1.97 -17.98 0.79
C GLY A 268 2.57 -16.70 1.36
N ARG A 269 3.75 -16.82 1.95
CA ARG A 269 4.49 -15.70 2.55
C ARG A 269 5.22 -14.83 1.52
N SER A 270 5.45 -15.34 0.30
CA SER A 270 6.11 -14.58 -0.76
C SER A 270 5.21 -13.45 -1.24
N LEU A 271 5.81 -12.32 -1.59
CA LEU A 271 5.09 -11.19 -2.21
C LEU A 271 4.66 -11.45 -3.66
N GLU A 272 5.04 -12.60 -4.21
CA GLU A 272 4.68 -13.11 -5.55
C GLU A 272 3.37 -13.90 -5.55
N THR A 273 2.81 -14.25 -4.39
CA THR A 273 1.54 -15.00 -4.29
C THR A 273 0.33 -14.06 -4.31
N ASP A 274 -0.78 -14.53 -4.87
CA ASP A 274 -2.04 -13.75 -4.96
C ASP A 274 -2.62 -13.40 -3.58
N ILE A 275 -2.55 -14.34 -2.63
CA ILE A 275 -2.92 -14.09 -1.22
C ILE A 275 -1.66 -14.17 -0.35
N VAL A 276 -1.14 -13.00 0.02
CA VAL A 276 0.06 -12.86 0.84
C VAL A 276 -0.26 -13.08 2.33
N MET A 277 0.52 -13.95 2.97
CA MET A 277 0.36 -14.35 4.37
C MET A 277 1.57 -13.92 5.20
N GLU A 278 1.38 -12.96 6.08
CA GLU A 278 2.45 -12.38 6.91
C GLU A 278 2.69 -13.19 8.20
N HIS A 279 3.02 -14.48 8.06
CA HIS A 279 3.36 -15.32 9.21
C HIS A 279 4.58 -16.22 8.94
N PRO A 280 5.61 -16.27 9.82
CA PRO A 280 6.86 -17.00 9.56
C PRO A 280 6.70 -18.51 9.33
N SER A 281 5.68 -19.12 9.93
CA SER A 281 5.39 -20.55 9.73
C SER A 281 4.82 -20.88 8.35
N VAL A 282 4.44 -19.87 7.56
CA VAL A 282 3.85 -20.05 6.24
C VAL A 282 4.97 -20.04 5.19
N SER A 283 5.07 -21.12 4.41
CA SER A 283 6.00 -21.21 3.27
C SER A 283 5.81 -20.09 2.24
N ARG A 284 6.88 -19.76 1.51
CA ARG A 284 6.89 -18.71 0.47
C ARG A 284 5.79 -18.92 -0.59
N GLN A 285 5.71 -20.12 -1.13
CA GLN A 285 4.56 -20.63 -1.87
C GLN A 285 4.02 -21.79 -1.03
N HIS A 286 2.89 -21.59 -0.36
CA HIS A 286 2.37 -22.53 0.64
C HIS A 286 1.32 -23.46 0.06
N ALA A 287 0.33 -22.90 -0.64
CA ALA A 287 -0.76 -23.64 -1.21
C ALA A 287 -1.31 -22.96 -2.47
N ILE A 288 -2.11 -23.68 -3.22
CA ILE A 288 -2.90 -23.18 -4.35
C ILE A 288 -4.37 -23.48 -4.08
N LEU A 289 -5.19 -22.44 -4.16
CA LEU A 289 -6.64 -22.58 -4.21
C LEU A 289 -7.07 -22.54 -5.68
N GLN A 290 -7.64 -23.62 -6.17
CA GLN A 290 -8.02 -23.79 -7.56
C GLN A 290 -9.53 -23.97 -7.68
N SER A 291 -10.17 -23.15 -8.50
CA SER A 291 -11.56 -23.36 -8.92
C SER A 291 -11.57 -24.15 -10.23
N GLU A 292 -12.39 -25.19 -10.32
CA GLU A 292 -12.69 -25.95 -11.55
C GLU A 292 -14.21 -26.11 -11.64
N GLY A 293 -14.84 -25.36 -12.55
CA GLY A 293 -16.30 -25.26 -12.64
C GLY A 293 -16.92 -24.77 -11.33
N GLN A 294 -17.87 -25.53 -10.80
CA GLN A 294 -18.51 -25.27 -9.50
C GLN A 294 -17.76 -25.86 -8.30
N LYS A 295 -16.57 -26.45 -8.48
CA LYS A 295 -15.80 -27.04 -7.37
C LYS A 295 -14.57 -26.21 -7.07
N VAL A 296 -14.22 -26.14 -5.79
CA VAL A 296 -13.01 -25.45 -5.32
C VAL A 296 -12.14 -26.49 -4.63
N TYR A 297 -10.84 -26.45 -4.91
CA TYR A 297 -9.85 -27.36 -4.36
C TYR A 297 -8.72 -26.57 -3.72
N ILE A 298 -8.22 -27.05 -2.59
CA ILE A 298 -6.97 -26.59 -1.99
C ILE A 298 -5.88 -27.65 -2.24
N LEU A 299 -4.69 -27.19 -2.59
CA LEU A 299 -3.50 -28.00 -2.81
C LEU A 299 -2.35 -27.41 -1.99
N ASP A 300 -1.85 -28.14 -1.00
CA ASP A 300 -0.64 -27.76 -0.28
C ASP A 300 0.61 -28.09 -1.14
N LEU A 301 1.54 -27.14 -1.29
CA LEU A 301 2.72 -27.25 -2.15
C LEU A 301 3.95 -27.84 -1.42
N GLY A 302 3.75 -28.66 -0.40
CA GLY A 302 4.85 -29.19 0.43
C GLY A 302 5.27 -28.18 1.50
N SER A 303 4.30 -27.52 2.13
CA SER A 303 4.56 -26.49 3.12
C SER A 303 5.19 -27.04 4.40
N ALA A 304 6.05 -26.25 5.04
CA ALA A 304 6.83 -26.72 6.21
C ALA A 304 5.97 -26.97 7.46
N HIS A 305 4.81 -26.31 7.57
CA HIS A 305 3.92 -26.40 8.74
C HIS A 305 2.52 -26.90 8.39
N GLY A 306 2.30 -27.30 7.13
CA GLY A 306 1.04 -27.86 6.64
C GLY A 306 -0.09 -26.86 6.47
N THR A 307 -1.04 -27.25 5.62
CA THR A 307 -2.36 -26.64 5.45
C THR A 307 -3.41 -27.46 6.20
N LYS A 308 -4.40 -26.78 6.80
CA LYS A 308 -5.56 -27.39 7.45
C LYS A 308 -6.85 -26.95 6.77
N VAL A 309 -7.80 -27.87 6.69
CA VAL A 309 -9.20 -27.62 6.32
C VAL A 309 -10.08 -28.07 7.48
N ASN A 310 -10.91 -27.16 8.01
CA ASN A 310 -11.73 -27.37 9.20
C ASN A 310 -10.93 -27.97 10.36
N SER A 311 -9.76 -27.37 10.62
CA SER A 311 -8.80 -27.77 11.65
C SER A 311 -8.20 -29.18 11.50
N ARG A 312 -8.36 -29.85 10.36
CA ARG A 312 -7.71 -31.12 10.03
C ARG A 312 -6.61 -30.89 8.99
N ASN A 313 -5.41 -31.43 9.21
CA ASN A 313 -4.31 -31.35 8.24
C ASN A 313 -4.70 -32.10 6.95
N ILE A 314 -4.36 -31.51 5.81
CA ILE A 314 -4.43 -32.18 4.50
C ILE A 314 -3.07 -32.76 4.11
N GLU A 315 -3.08 -33.75 3.23
CA GLU A 315 -1.86 -34.31 2.67
C GLU A 315 -1.22 -33.32 1.66
N PRO A 316 0.10 -33.09 1.71
CA PRO A 316 0.81 -32.32 0.70
C PRO A 316 0.62 -32.88 -0.71
N GLU A 317 0.66 -32.00 -1.71
CA GLU A 317 0.61 -32.32 -3.15
C GLU A 317 -0.66 -33.06 -3.61
N ARG A 318 -1.67 -33.18 -2.73
CA ARG A 318 -2.96 -33.78 -3.03
C ARG A 318 -4.06 -32.71 -3.05
N LYS A 319 -4.86 -32.70 -4.12
CA LYS A 319 -6.04 -31.83 -4.21
C LYS A 319 -7.10 -32.29 -3.22
N VAL A 320 -7.58 -31.38 -2.38
CA VAL A 320 -8.70 -31.59 -1.45
C VAL A 320 -9.83 -30.64 -1.81
N GLU A 321 -11.04 -31.18 -2.02
CA GLU A 321 -12.24 -30.37 -2.32
C GLU A 321 -12.66 -29.58 -1.06
N VAL A 322 -12.86 -28.27 -1.22
CA VAL A 322 -13.33 -27.36 -0.16
C VAL A 322 -14.72 -26.84 -0.50
N LYS A 323 -15.60 -26.86 0.49
CA LYS A 323 -17.01 -26.51 0.39
C LYS A 323 -17.31 -25.12 0.93
N ASP A 324 -18.51 -24.66 0.65
CA ASP A 324 -19.04 -23.43 1.23
C ASP A 324 -19.04 -23.51 2.76
N GLY A 325 -18.47 -22.49 3.41
CA GLY A 325 -18.28 -22.42 4.85
C GLY A 325 -17.02 -23.09 5.38
N ASP A 326 -16.25 -23.81 4.56
CA ASP A 326 -15.02 -24.46 5.02
C ASP A 326 -13.96 -23.42 5.40
N VAL A 327 -13.27 -23.71 6.50
CA VAL A 327 -12.21 -22.87 7.06
C VAL A 327 -10.85 -23.44 6.70
N LEU A 328 -10.03 -22.66 6.01
CA LEU A 328 -8.63 -22.97 5.70
C LEU A 328 -7.72 -22.25 6.70
N GLU A 329 -6.73 -22.97 7.20
CA GLU A 329 -5.70 -22.46 8.13
C GLU A 329 -4.32 -22.88 7.61
N PHE A 330 -3.32 -22.02 7.76
CA PHE A 330 -2.00 -22.21 7.16
C PHE A 330 -0.90 -22.04 8.20
N GLY A 331 -0.13 -23.11 8.42
CA GLY A 331 0.86 -23.19 9.49
C GLY A 331 0.29 -22.82 10.87
N ALA A 332 0.96 -21.92 11.59
CA ALA A 332 0.59 -21.39 12.89
C ALA A 332 -0.03 -19.98 12.84
N SER A 333 -0.48 -19.52 11.65
CA SER A 333 -1.19 -18.26 11.52
C SER A 333 -2.51 -18.28 12.29
N THR A 334 -2.84 -17.19 13.00
CA THR A 334 -4.14 -17.03 13.67
C THR A 334 -5.27 -16.62 12.70
N ARG A 335 -4.93 -16.31 11.44
CA ARG A 335 -5.91 -15.93 10.43
C ARG A 335 -6.64 -17.17 9.90
N LYS A 336 -7.95 -17.03 9.72
CA LYS A 336 -8.83 -18.06 9.14
C LYS A 336 -9.31 -17.61 7.77
N TYR A 337 -9.36 -18.52 6.81
CA TYR A 337 -9.77 -18.21 5.44
C TYR A 337 -11.04 -19.02 5.14
N VAL A 338 -12.17 -18.35 4.95
CA VAL A 338 -13.46 -19.02 4.77
C VAL A 338 -13.89 -18.92 3.32
N ILE A 339 -14.23 -20.06 2.72
CA ILE A 339 -14.80 -20.11 1.37
C ILE A 339 -16.30 -19.82 1.47
N SER A 340 -16.80 -18.90 0.65
CA SER A 340 -18.22 -18.52 0.61
C SER A 340 -18.73 -18.37 -0.82
N ARG A 341 -19.94 -18.85 -1.11
CA ARG A 341 -20.64 -18.70 -2.40
C ARG A 341 -21.79 -17.69 -2.26
N GLY A 342 -21.91 -16.76 -3.20
CA GLY A 342 -23.00 -15.78 -3.17
C GLY A 342 -24.38 -16.41 -3.37
N GLN A 343 -25.32 -16.31 -2.41
CA GLN A 343 -26.71 -16.74 -2.66
C GLN A 343 -27.41 -15.74 -3.60
N LYS A 344 -28.18 -16.25 -4.59
CA LYS A 344 -29.17 -15.46 -5.34
C LYS A 344 -30.32 -15.13 -4.38
N GLU A 345 -30.31 -13.96 -3.76
CA GLU A 345 -31.48 -13.46 -3.03
C GLU A 345 -32.53 -12.97 -4.03
N SER A 346 -33.68 -13.66 -4.03
CA SER A 346 -34.89 -13.27 -4.75
C SER A 346 -35.47 -11.99 -4.15
N VAL A 347 -35.53 -10.94 -4.97
CA VAL A 347 -36.15 -9.65 -4.65
C VAL A 347 -37.67 -9.83 -4.43
N GLY A 348 -38.10 -9.62 -3.19
CA GLY A 348 -39.51 -9.46 -2.81
C GLY A 348 -39.75 -8.06 -2.28
N MET A 349 -39.94 -7.10 -3.18
CA MET A 349 -40.35 -5.72 -2.87
C MET A 349 -41.75 -5.73 -2.24
N LYS A 350 -41.88 -5.33 -0.96
CA LYS A 350 -43.10 -4.71 -0.45
C LYS A 350 -42.76 -3.53 0.45
N ARG A 351 -43.17 -2.34 0.00
CA ARG A 351 -43.27 -1.12 0.79
C ARG A 351 -44.43 -1.28 1.78
N SER A 352 -44.22 -0.90 3.03
CA SER A 352 -45.28 -0.31 3.86
C SER A 352 -44.70 0.42 5.07
N SER A 353 -45.35 1.54 5.35
CA SER A 353 -45.15 2.60 6.33
C SER A 353 -45.25 2.18 7.81
N GLU A 354 -44.53 2.96 8.62
CA GLU A 354 -44.81 3.37 10.01
C GLU A 354 -44.91 2.34 11.16
N THR A 355 -43.92 2.48 12.06
CA THR A 355 -43.94 2.36 13.54
C THR A 355 -44.43 1.08 14.22
N GLN A 356 -43.49 0.33 14.83
CA GLN A 356 -43.43 0.09 16.29
C GLN A 356 -42.15 -0.69 16.69
N LYS A 357 -41.62 -0.36 17.88
CA LYS A 357 -40.30 -0.73 18.43
C LYS A 357 -40.17 -2.19 18.87
N CYS A 358 -38.95 -2.73 18.81
CA CYS A 358 -38.41 -3.78 19.71
C CYS A 358 -36.91 -3.50 20.05
N PRO A 359 -36.37 -4.04 21.17
CA PRO A 359 -35.33 -3.43 22.04
C PRO A 359 -33.85 -3.81 21.68
N PRO A 360 -32.83 -3.25 22.36
CA PRO A 360 -31.50 -3.00 21.78
C PRO A 360 -30.44 -4.09 22.06
N ASN A 361 -29.64 -4.45 21.05
CA ASN A 361 -28.21 -4.87 21.11
C ASN A 361 -27.75 -5.41 19.73
N LYS A 362 -26.57 -5.17 19.16
CA LYS A 362 -25.31 -4.51 19.56
C LYS A 362 -24.88 -3.59 18.42
N ARG A 363 -24.42 -2.38 18.77
CA ARG A 363 -23.89 -1.36 17.84
C ARG A 363 -22.83 -1.97 16.91
N GLN A 364 -23.15 -2.14 15.62
CA GLN A 364 -22.12 -2.07 14.58
C GLN A 364 -21.41 -0.73 14.80
N LYS A 365 -20.11 -0.76 15.09
CA LYS A 365 -19.33 0.46 15.26
C LYS A 365 -19.20 1.08 13.87
N GLU A 366 -20.07 2.04 13.55
CA GLU A 366 -19.82 2.97 12.45
C GLU A 366 -18.44 3.59 12.68
N MET A 367 -17.55 3.37 11.72
CA MET A 367 -16.22 3.96 11.64
C MET A 367 -16.27 5.04 10.57
N VAL A 368 -15.55 6.13 10.78
CA VAL A 368 -15.45 7.22 9.79
C VAL A 368 -14.00 7.56 9.56
N GLY A 369 -13.62 7.77 8.31
CA GLY A 369 -12.34 8.35 7.93
C GLY A 369 -12.45 9.86 7.78
N ALA A 370 -11.48 10.62 8.28
CA ALA A 370 -11.50 12.07 8.12
C ALA A 370 -10.10 12.70 8.03
N TYR A 371 -10.03 13.79 7.27
CA TYR A 371 -8.94 14.76 7.29
C TYR A 371 -9.36 15.99 8.10
N HIS A 372 -8.40 16.71 8.67
CA HIS A 372 -8.70 17.99 9.30
C HIS A 372 -7.65 19.09 9.08
N ILE A 373 -8.08 20.33 9.24
CA ILE A 373 -7.22 21.49 9.45
C ILE A 373 -7.55 22.04 10.83
N LEU A 374 -6.63 21.91 11.78
CA LEU A 374 -6.72 22.51 13.11
C LEU A 374 -5.94 23.82 13.18
N ILE A 375 -6.57 24.90 13.65
CA ILE A 375 -5.92 26.17 14.04
C ILE A 375 -6.15 26.40 15.54
N LYS A 376 -5.05 26.48 16.29
CA LYS A 376 -5.08 26.70 17.74
C LYS A 376 -5.16 28.18 18.08
N HIS A 377 -5.69 28.51 19.25
CA HIS A 377 -5.73 29.86 19.83
C HIS A 377 -5.33 29.81 21.31
N LYS A 378 -5.28 30.97 21.96
CA LYS A 378 -4.85 31.12 23.35
C LYS A 378 -5.62 30.26 24.36
N ASP A 379 -6.88 29.94 24.08
CA ASP A 379 -7.74 29.11 24.95
C ASP A 379 -7.74 27.63 24.55
N SER A 380 -6.94 27.21 23.56
CA SER A 380 -6.79 25.80 23.24
C SER A 380 -6.07 25.07 24.38
N ARG A 381 -6.55 23.88 24.75
CA ARG A 381 -6.04 23.00 25.82
C ARG A 381 -4.52 22.82 25.82
N ARG A 382 -3.90 22.84 24.64
CA ARG A 382 -2.45 22.83 24.45
C ARG A 382 -2.05 23.93 23.46
N PRO A 383 -1.77 25.16 23.92
CA PRO A 383 -1.52 26.33 23.07
C PRO A 383 -0.06 26.37 22.59
N SER A 384 0.38 25.25 22.01
CA SER A 384 1.66 25.09 21.30
C SER A 384 1.47 24.06 20.18
N SER A 385 2.28 24.12 19.13
CA SER A 385 2.24 23.17 18.02
C SER A 385 3.65 22.81 17.57
N TRP A 386 3.76 21.88 16.62
CA TRP A 386 5.05 21.54 16.03
C TRP A 386 5.64 22.67 15.17
N ARG A 387 4.84 23.70 14.84
CA ARG A 387 5.28 24.91 14.12
C ARG A 387 5.58 26.08 15.06
N ASP A 388 5.11 25.99 16.29
CA ASP A 388 5.21 27.00 17.33
C ASP A 388 5.40 26.27 18.67
N GLU A 389 6.58 25.68 18.84
CA GLU A 389 6.90 24.81 19.99
C GLU A 389 6.75 25.56 21.31
N GLU A 390 7.22 26.80 21.33
CA GLU A 390 7.08 27.71 22.46
C GLU A 390 5.68 28.32 22.56
N GLY A 391 4.82 28.15 21.55
CA GLY A 391 3.43 28.61 21.50
C GLY A 391 3.26 30.13 21.57
N LYS A 392 4.23 30.89 21.06
CA LYS A 392 4.23 32.38 21.11
C LYS A 392 3.12 32.96 20.24
N VAL A 393 2.94 32.43 19.03
CA VAL A 393 1.91 32.85 18.07
C VAL A 393 0.54 32.32 18.50
N ILE A 394 0.48 31.07 18.98
CA ILE A 394 -0.79 30.47 19.39
C ILE A 394 -1.37 31.18 20.62
N ARG A 395 -0.53 31.59 21.58
CA ARG A 395 -0.98 32.31 22.79
C ARG A 395 -1.35 33.77 22.53
N SER A 396 -0.84 34.40 21.47
CA SER A 396 -1.27 35.74 21.07
C SER A 396 -2.55 35.73 20.23
N ARG A 397 -2.85 34.61 19.55
CA ARG A 397 -4.04 34.46 18.71
C ARG A 397 -5.33 34.29 19.51
N SER A 398 -6.34 35.10 19.20
CA SER A 398 -7.71 34.96 19.70
C SER A 398 -8.49 33.86 18.98
N ARG A 399 -9.60 33.44 19.59
CA ARG A 399 -10.51 32.47 18.96
C ARG A 399 -11.09 32.99 17.64
N ASP A 400 -11.49 34.25 17.60
CA ASP A 400 -12.07 34.87 16.39
C ASP A 400 -11.06 34.97 15.24
N GLU A 401 -9.78 35.24 15.55
CA GLU A 401 -8.72 35.19 14.55
C GLU A 401 -8.50 33.78 14.01
N ALA A 402 -8.54 32.74 14.86
CA ALA A 402 -8.46 31.36 14.42
C ALA A 402 -9.63 30.97 13.50
N ARG A 403 -10.85 31.43 13.82
CA ARG A 403 -12.03 31.26 12.96
C ARG A 403 -11.89 31.99 11.63
N LYS A 404 -11.37 33.22 11.64
CA LYS A 404 -11.14 33.99 10.42
C LYS A 404 -10.16 33.30 9.48
N ILE A 405 -9.03 32.80 10.03
CA ILE A 405 -8.07 32.00 9.26
C ILE A 405 -8.74 30.80 8.62
N LEU A 406 -9.54 30.03 9.37
CA LEU A 406 -10.25 28.89 8.82
C LEU A 406 -11.31 29.29 7.78
N SER A 407 -12.02 30.40 7.98
CA SER A 407 -12.99 30.91 7.01
C SER A 407 -12.33 31.23 5.67
N ASP A 408 -11.15 31.87 5.69
CA ASP A 408 -10.39 32.18 4.49
C ASP A 408 -9.92 30.89 3.78
N LEU A 409 -9.46 29.89 4.54
CA LEU A 409 -9.09 28.58 4.02
C LEU A 409 -10.31 27.82 3.44
N LEU A 410 -11.47 27.91 4.08
CA LEU A 410 -12.70 27.27 3.61
C LEU A 410 -13.16 27.87 2.26
N ALA A 411 -13.06 29.18 2.11
CA ALA A 411 -13.37 29.87 0.86
C ALA A 411 -12.42 29.43 -0.28
N ASP A 412 -11.12 29.28 0.01
CA ASP A 412 -10.12 28.77 -0.92
C ASP A 412 -10.40 27.31 -1.33
N ILE A 413 -10.75 26.45 -0.36
CA ILE A 413 -11.13 25.05 -0.60
C ILE A 413 -12.38 24.96 -1.47
N SER A 414 -13.40 25.77 -1.16
CA SER A 414 -14.70 25.76 -1.87
C SER A 414 -14.61 26.31 -3.29
N SER A 415 -13.65 27.21 -3.54
CA SER A 415 -13.41 27.78 -4.87
C SER A 415 -12.53 26.89 -5.76
N SER A 416 -11.96 25.82 -5.22
CA SER A 416 -11.07 24.91 -5.94
C SER A 416 -11.84 23.84 -6.71
N ARG A 417 -11.37 23.50 -7.92
CA ARG A 417 -11.90 22.37 -8.72
C ARG A 417 -11.63 21.01 -8.07
N ASN A 418 -10.59 20.91 -7.23
CA ASN A 418 -10.24 19.69 -6.51
C ASN A 418 -10.17 19.97 -5.01
N THR A 419 -11.31 19.81 -4.35
CA THR A 419 -11.50 20.04 -2.90
C THR A 419 -10.54 19.21 -2.07
N MET A 420 -10.39 17.91 -2.36
CA MET A 420 -9.53 16.99 -1.62
C MET A 420 -8.05 17.37 -1.69
N GLN A 421 -7.54 17.66 -2.89
CA GLN A 421 -6.15 18.07 -3.06
C GLN A 421 -5.89 19.41 -2.38
N ARG A 422 -6.79 20.38 -2.57
CA ARG A 422 -6.63 21.71 -1.98
C ARG A 422 -6.65 21.67 -0.45
N PHE A 423 -7.55 20.86 0.12
CA PHE A 423 -7.63 20.61 1.55
C PHE A 423 -6.31 20.07 2.10
N LYS A 424 -5.74 19.03 1.46
CA LYS A 424 -4.47 18.39 1.86
C LYS A 424 -3.29 19.35 1.84
N GLU A 425 -3.19 20.19 0.82
CA GLU A 425 -2.16 21.23 0.72
C GLU A 425 -2.27 22.25 1.84
N LEU A 426 -3.47 22.73 2.13
CA LEU A 426 -3.71 23.72 3.17
C LEU A 426 -3.52 23.12 4.57
N ALA A 427 -3.88 21.84 4.78
CA ALA A 427 -3.58 21.11 6.01
C ALA A 427 -2.08 21.03 6.28
N TYR A 428 -1.29 20.66 5.26
CA TYR A 428 0.18 20.60 5.36
C TYR A 428 0.83 21.98 5.56
N LYS A 429 0.19 23.08 5.16
CA LYS A 429 0.75 24.44 5.31
C LYS A 429 0.33 25.12 6.61
N HIS A 430 -0.93 24.98 7.00
CA HIS A 430 -1.54 25.83 8.02
C HIS A 430 -1.90 25.10 9.30
N SER A 431 -2.07 23.77 9.29
CA SER A 431 -2.55 23.09 10.49
C SER A 431 -1.50 23.01 11.61
N ASP A 432 -1.97 23.28 12.83
CA ASP A 432 -1.27 23.15 14.11
C ASP A 432 -1.30 21.72 14.70
N CYS A 433 -2.02 20.78 14.05
CA CYS A 433 -2.00 19.37 14.42
C CYS A 433 -0.76 18.68 13.83
N SER A 434 -0.26 17.64 14.51
CA SER A 434 0.83 16.81 13.98
C SER A 434 0.44 16.04 12.70
N SER A 435 -0.85 15.74 12.51
CA SER A 435 -1.38 15.13 11.28
C SER A 435 -1.16 16.00 10.04
N ALA A 436 -0.79 17.28 10.19
CA ALA A 436 -0.36 18.12 9.08
C ALA A 436 0.78 17.49 8.26
N LYS A 437 1.66 16.70 8.89
CA LYS A 437 2.74 15.94 8.20
C LYS A 437 2.17 14.88 7.26
N ASP A 438 1.00 14.34 7.59
CA ASP A 438 0.23 13.40 6.79
C ASP A 438 -0.91 14.11 6.05
N HIS A 439 -0.73 15.40 5.72
CA HIS A 439 -1.68 16.22 4.97
C HIS A 439 -3.07 16.30 5.62
N GLY A 440 -3.11 16.23 6.96
CA GLY A 440 -4.31 16.34 7.76
C GLY A 440 -5.02 15.01 8.03
N ASP A 441 -4.50 13.88 7.56
CA ASP A 441 -5.12 12.56 7.71
C ASP A 441 -5.17 12.12 9.19
N LEU A 442 -6.35 11.68 9.63
CA LEU A 442 -6.56 11.13 10.98
C LEU A 442 -6.79 9.62 10.97
N GLY A 443 -6.86 9.00 9.79
CA GLY A 443 -7.29 7.62 9.62
C GLY A 443 -8.76 7.41 9.99
N THR A 444 -9.15 6.15 10.22
CA THR A 444 -10.52 5.79 10.61
C THR A 444 -10.68 5.74 12.12
N PHE A 445 -11.83 6.22 12.62
CA PHE A 445 -12.15 6.18 14.05
C PHE A 445 -13.63 5.90 14.32
N ALA A 446 -13.89 5.23 15.44
CA ALA A 446 -15.23 4.95 15.96
C ALA A 446 -15.73 6.13 16.81
N ARG A 447 -17.05 6.15 17.06
CA ARG A 447 -17.63 7.01 18.09
C ARG A 447 -16.98 6.79 19.47
N GLY A 448 -16.82 7.87 20.23
CA GLY A 448 -16.11 7.97 21.49
C GLY A 448 -14.58 8.13 21.37
N LYS A 449 -14.01 8.24 20.16
CA LYS A 449 -12.55 8.41 19.98
C LYS A 449 -12.11 9.86 19.79
N MET A 450 -13.03 10.75 19.39
CA MET A 450 -12.74 12.16 19.17
C MET A 450 -13.53 13.03 20.16
N GLN A 451 -13.18 14.32 20.27
CA GLN A 451 -13.98 15.26 21.06
C GLN A 451 -15.37 15.39 20.46
N LYS A 452 -16.40 15.50 21.32
CA LYS A 452 -17.81 15.37 20.94
C LYS A 452 -18.22 16.27 19.76
N PRO A 453 -17.85 17.56 19.69
CA PRO A 453 -18.18 18.40 18.54
C PRO A 453 -17.51 17.95 17.23
N PHE A 454 -16.26 17.50 17.30
CA PHE A 454 -15.52 16.97 16.14
C PHE A 454 -16.13 15.66 15.63
N GLU A 455 -16.48 14.79 16.56
CA GLU A 455 -17.13 13.52 16.26
C GLU A 455 -18.49 13.72 15.61
N GLU A 456 -19.37 14.52 16.23
CA GLU A 456 -20.70 14.77 15.69
C GLU A 456 -20.63 15.32 14.26
N ALA A 457 -19.74 16.29 14.02
CA ALA A 457 -19.50 16.81 12.68
C ALA A 457 -18.94 15.76 11.71
N SER A 458 -17.93 14.98 12.11
CA SER A 458 -17.33 13.96 11.22
C SER A 458 -18.34 12.89 10.81
N PHE A 459 -19.20 12.47 11.74
CA PHE A 459 -20.20 11.45 11.49
C PHE A 459 -21.42 11.97 10.70
N SER A 460 -21.70 13.27 10.74
CA SER A 460 -22.80 13.87 9.97
C SER A 460 -22.45 14.16 8.51
N LEU A 461 -21.17 14.23 8.16
CA LEU A 461 -20.70 14.51 6.79
C LEU A 461 -20.84 13.29 5.88
N GLN A 462 -21.17 13.54 4.62
CA GLN A 462 -21.04 12.56 3.54
C GLN A 462 -19.59 12.44 3.07
N VAL A 463 -19.21 11.28 2.50
CA VAL A 463 -17.85 11.08 1.96
C VAL A 463 -17.54 12.13 0.90
N GLY A 464 -16.41 12.82 1.06
CA GLY A 464 -15.97 13.93 0.20
C GLY A 464 -16.48 15.32 0.64
N GLU A 465 -17.35 15.39 1.64
CA GLU A 465 -17.90 16.66 2.15
C GLU A 465 -16.96 17.35 3.15
N VAL A 466 -16.89 18.68 3.06
CA VAL A 466 -16.14 19.55 3.98
C VAL A 466 -17.10 20.19 4.97
N SER A 467 -16.79 20.12 6.27
CA SER A 467 -17.58 20.76 7.32
C SER A 467 -17.48 22.28 7.31
N GLY A 468 -18.41 22.93 8.00
CA GLY A 468 -18.16 24.26 8.55
C GLY A 468 -17.07 24.25 9.62
N ILE A 469 -16.87 25.39 10.29
CA ILE A 469 -15.90 25.50 11.39
C ILE A 469 -16.47 24.79 12.63
N VAL A 470 -15.72 23.82 13.14
CA VAL A 470 -16.04 23.02 14.33
C VAL A 470 -15.09 23.42 15.46
N GLU A 471 -15.63 23.83 16.60
CA GLU A 471 -14.83 24.24 17.75
C GLU A 471 -14.70 23.07 18.75
N THR A 472 -13.49 22.84 19.24
CA THR A 472 -13.20 21.86 20.30
C THR A 472 -12.22 22.45 21.31
N ASP A 473 -11.94 21.75 22.41
CA ASP A 473 -10.92 22.17 23.37
C ASP A 473 -9.52 22.21 22.74
N SER A 474 -9.31 21.53 21.60
CA SER A 474 -8.03 21.58 20.89
C SER A 474 -7.86 22.85 20.04
N GLY A 475 -8.93 23.59 19.74
CA GLY A 475 -8.95 24.73 18.84
C GLY A 475 -10.09 24.66 17.82
N CYS A 476 -9.98 25.44 16.75
CA CYS A 476 -10.97 25.47 15.68
C CYS A 476 -10.55 24.50 14.56
N HIS A 477 -11.52 23.80 13.96
CA HIS A 477 -11.29 22.77 12.95
C HIS A 477 -12.14 22.99 11.71
N ILE A 478 -11.63 22.57 10.55
CA ILE A 478 -12.45 22.17 9.40
C ILE A 478 -12.13 20.70 9.14
N ILE A 479 -13.15 19.92 8.80
CA ILE A 479 -13.10 18.46 8.64
C ILE A 479 -13.49 18.11 7.21
N LEU A 480 -12.81 17.14 6.60
CA LEU A 480 -13.20 16.55 5.32
C LEU A 480 -13.38 15.05 5.50
N ARG A 481 -14.57 14.54 5.20
CA ARG A 481 -14.89 13.10 5.31
C ARG A 481 -14.23 12.31 4.18
N SER A 482 -13.57 11.21 4.49
CA SER A 482 -12.91 10.34 3.51
C SER A 482 -13.55 8.95 3.35
N GLU A 483 -14.16 8.43 4.42
CA GLU A 483 -14.81 7.10 4.47
C GLU A 483 -16.00 7.14 5.43
#